data_AF-A0A437K4A9-F1
#
_entry.id   AF-A0A437K4A9-F1
#
_cell.length_a   1.000
_cell.length_b   1.000
_cell.length_c   1.000
_cell.angle_alpha   90.00
_cell.angle_beta   90.00
_cell.angle_gamma   90.00
#
_symmetry.space_group_name_H-M   'P 1'
#
loop_
_entity.id
_entity.type
_entity.pdbx_description
1 polymer ?
#
loop_
_entity_poly.entity_id
_entity_poly.type
_entity_poly.pdbx_seq_one_letter_code
_entity_poly.pdbx_strand_id
1 'polypeptide(L)' 'MKKEKMIADELQCMYLEGRLVEFDERYINKISRKLRTGDLSLNELIRDDSILKKVVLEAFERLYL' A
#
# COMPACT_ATOMS: atom_id res chain seq x y z
N MET A 1 10.45 3.00 12.68
CA MET A 1 9.53 2.12 11.93
C MET A 1 10.05 1.93 10.51
N LYS A 2 9.94 0.74 9.92
CA LYS A 2 10.27 0.51 8.50
C LYS A 2 9.19 1.18 7.63
N LYS A 3 9.58 1.90 6.58
CA LYS A 3 8.66 2.60 5.65
C LYS A 3 7.58 1.66 5.11
N GLU A 4 7.94 0.43 4.81
CA GLU A 4 7.04 -0.61 4.30
C GLU A 4 5.88 -0.90 5.27
N LYS A 5 6.15 -0.92 6.58
CA LYS A 5 5.09 -1.14 7.59
C LYS A 5 4.12 0.03 7.65
N MET A 6 4.64 1.26 7.58
CA MET A 6 3.80 2.47 7.59
C MET A 6 2.89 2.52 6.37
N ILE A 7 3.44 2.24 5.18
CA ILE A 7 2.66 2.18 3.95
C ILE A 7 1.64 1.04 4.00
N ALA A 8 1.99 -0.13 4.54
CA ALA A 8 1.06 -1.23 4.70
C ALA A 8 -0.16 -0.86 5.56
N ASP A 9 0.06 -0.08 6.62
CA ASP A 9 -0.99 0.39 7.52
C ASP A 9 -1.83 1.49 6.85
N GLU A 10 -1.20 2.44 6.14
CA GLU A 10 -1.93 3.50 5.43
C GLU A 10 -2.79 2.95 4.29
N LEU A 11 -2.31 1.93 3.56
CA LEU A 11 -3.11 1.25 2.52
C LEU A 11 -4.40 0.63 3.09
N GLN A 12 -4.35 0.14 4.33
CA GLN A 12 -5.54 -0.38 5.03
C GLN A 12 -6.49 0.76 5.40
N CYS A 13 -5.98 1.87 5.93
CA CYS A 13 -6.78 3.06 6.22
C CYS A 13 -7.46 3.58 4.95
N MET A 14 -6.72 3.76 3.86
CA MET A 14 -7.26 4.24 2.58
C MET A 14 -8.33 3.31 2.01
N TYR A 15 -8.19 1.99 2.16
CA TYR A 15 -9.21 1.03 1.76
C TYR A 15 -10.50 1.21 2.59
N LEU A 16 -10.39 1.31 3.92
CA LEU A 16 -11.52 1.53 4.82
C LEU A 16 -12.22 2.88 4.59
N GLU A 17 -11.47 3.89 4.14
CA GLU A 17 -12.01 5.18 3.69
C GLU A 17 -12.71 5.11 2.32
N GLY A 18 -12.67 3.96 1.63
CA GLY A 18 -13.25 3.80 0.30
C GLY A 18 -12.45 4.47 -0.83
N ARG A 19 -11.17 4.79 -0.62
CA ARG A 19 -10.33 5.43 -1.64
C ARG A 19 -9.73 4.45 -2.65
N LEU A 20 -9.63 3.18 -2.27
CA LEU A 20 -9.03 2.12 -3.09
C LEU A 20 -10.10 1.34 -3.86
N VAL A 21 -11.02 2.04 -4.53
CA VAL A 21 -12.19 1.45 -5.21
C VAL A 21 -11.84 0.45 -6.31
N GLU A 22 -10.64 0.56 -6.89
CA GLU A 22 -10.13 -0.31 -7.96
C GLU A 22 -9.54 -1.63 -7.41
N PHE A 23 -9.40 -1.74 -6.08
CA PHE A 23 -8.78 -2.88 -5.42
C PHE A 23 -9.79 -3.62 -4.54
N ASP A 24 -9.73 -4.94 -4.57
CA ASP A 24 -10.51 -5.75 -3.64
C ASP A 24 -9.84 -5.85 -2.25
N GLU A 25 -10.64 -6.05 -1.21
CA GLU A 25 -10.14 -6.18 0.17
C GLU A 25 -9.06 -7.25 0.33
N ARG A 26 -9.23 -8.41 -0.32
CA ARG A 26 -8.29 -9.54 -0.21
C ARG A 26 -6.96 -9.18 -0.84
N TYR A 27 -6.97 -8.40 -1.91
CA TYR A 27 -5.78 -7.86 -2.53
C TYR A 27 -5.05 -6.97 -1.53
N ILE A 28 -5.70 -5.91 -1.02
CA ILE A 28 -5.10 -4.98 -0.04
C ILE A 28 -4.57 -5.72 1.20
N ASN A 29 -5.34 -6.65 1.76
CA ASN A 29 -4.93 -7.48 2.89
C ASN A 29 -3.67 -8.31 2.58
N LYS A 30 -3.59 -8.90 1.38
CA LYS A 30 -2.43 -9.67 0.95
C LYS A 30 -1.20 -8.78 0.82
N ILE A 31 -1.31 -7.61 0.19
CA ILE A 31 -0.16 -6.72 0.01
C ILE A 31 0.33 -6.16 1.34
N SER A 32 -0.58 -5.62 2.16
CA SER A 32 -0.25 -5.05 3.46
C SER A 32 0.43 -6.09 4.35
N ARG A 33 -0.05 -7.36 4.34
CA ARG A 33 0.62 -8.45 5.05
C ARG A 33 2.06 -8.65 4.56
N LYS A 34 2.26 -8.76 3.24
CA LYS A 34 3.59 -8.99 2.65
C LYS A 34 4.56 -7.84 2.93
N LEU A 35 4.10 -6.59 2.87
CA LEU A 35 4.89 -5.41 3.24
C LEU A 35 5.27 -5.43 4.74
N ARG A 36 4.36 -5.88 5.62
CA ARG A 36 4.64 -5.99 7.06
C ARG A 36 5.65 -7.08 7.40
N THR A 37 5.58 -8.23 6.70
CA THR A 37 6.49 -9.36 6.89
C THR A 37 7.83 -9.18 6.16
N GLY A 38 7.89 -8.29 5.17
CA GLY A 38 9.07 -8.07 4.33
C GLY A 38 9.17 -9.05 3.16
N ASP A 39 8.13 -9.84 2.91
CA ASP A 39 8.02 -10.73 1.74
C ASP A 39 7.79 -9.97 0.42
N LEU A 40 7.57 -8.66 0.51
CA LEU A 40 7.45 -7.75 -0.62
C LEU A 40 8.05 -6.41 -0.22
N SER A 41 8.94 -5.89 -1.06
CA SER A 41 9.44 -4.51 -0.93
C SER A 41 8.55 -3.52 -1.69
N LEU A 42 8.60 -2.24 -1.31
CA LEU A 42 7.89 -1.19 -2.03
C LEU A 42 8.36 -1.06 -3.48
N ASN A 43 9.65 -1.28 -3.74
CA ASN A 43 10.21 -1.24 -5.09
C ASN A 43 9.64 -2.35 -5.98
N GLU A 44 9.43 -3.55 -5.43
CA GLU A 44 8.76 -4.64 -6.15
C GLU A 44 7.27 -4.36 -6.35
N LEU A 45 6.62 -3.76 -5.35
CA LEU A 45 5.20 -3.44 -5.41
C LEU A 45 4.87 -2.45 -6.54
N ILE A 46 5.71 -1.44 -6.76
CA ILE A 46 5.43 -0.35 -7.72
C ILE A 46 6.01 -0.60 -9.13
N ARG A 47 6.63 -1.75 -9.37
CA ARG A 47 7.42 -1.99 -10.59
C ARG A 47 6.56 -2.20 -11.83
N ASP A 48 5.44 -2.91 -11.68
CA ASP A 48 4.70 -3.47 -12.83
C ASP A 48 3.23 -2.97 -12.91
N ASP A 49 2.72 -2.25 -11.91
CA ASP A 49 1.32 -1.77 -11.86
C ASP A 49 1.26 -0.25 -11.66
N SER A 50 0.77 0.46 -12.69
CA SER A 50 0.66 1.92 -12.69
C SER A 50 -0.37 2.46 -11.69
N ILE A 51 -1.44 1.72 -11.42
CA ILE A 51 -2.49 2.12 -10.48
C ILE A 51 -1.96 1.95 -9.05
N LEU A 52 -1.35 0.81 -8.78
CA LEU A 52 -0.78 0.51 -7.47
C LEU A 52 0.36 1.47 -7.11
N LYS A 53 1.19 1.84 -8.09
CA LYS A 53 2.20 2.88 -7.91
C LYS A 53 1.60 4.22 -7.50
N LYS A 54 0.49 4.65 -8.13
CA LYS A 54 -0.21 5.89 -7.79
C LYS A 54 -0.76 5.83 -6.36
N VAL A 55 -1.39 4.72 -5.99
CA VAL A 55 -1.92 4.50 -4.65
C VAL A 55 -0.83 4.51 -3.58
N VAL A 56 0.30 3.84 -3.83
CA VAL A 56 1.44 3.85 -2.92
C VAL A 56 2.01 5.26 -2.78
N LEU A 57 2.07 6.03 -3.87
CA LEU A 57 2.50 7.42 -3.83
C LEU A 57 1.56 8.28 -2.96
N GLU A 58 0.24 8.15 -3.14
CA GLU A 58 -0.75 8.87 -2.32
C GLU A 58 -0.64 8.49 -0.83
N ALA A 59 -0.42 7.20 -0.52
CA ALA A 59 -0.14 6.75 0.84
C ALA A 59 1.14 7.38 1.41
N PHE A 60 2.19 7.52 0.58
CA PHE A 60 3.41 8.22 0.95
C PHE A 60 3.16 9.71 1.23
N GLU A 61 2.43 10.40 0.36
CA GLU A 61 2.11 11.82 0.54
C GLU A 61 1.36 12.05 1.87
N ARG A 62 0.35 11.23 2.17
CA ARG A 62 -0.43 11.35 3.41
C ARG A 62 0.36 11.12 4.70
N LEU A 63 1.41 10.32 4.65
CA LEU A 63 2.22 10.00 5.83
C LEU A 63 3.37 10.99 6.08
N TYR A 64 3.82 11.68 5.04
CA TYR A 64 5.10 12.42 5.07
C TYR A 64 4.99 13.87 4.57
N LEU A 65 3.82 14.34 4.14
CA LEU A 65 3.50 15.73 3.82
C LEU A 65 2.35 16.21 4.71
#